data_AF-A0A958I7I7-F1
#
_entry.id   AF-A0A958I7I7-F1
#
_cell.length_a   1.000
_cell.length_b   1.000
_cell.length_c   1.000
_cell.angle_alpha   90.00
_cell.angle_beta   90.00
_cell.angle_gamma   90.00
#
_symmetry.space_group_name_H-M   'P 1'
#
loop_
_entity.id
_entity.type
_entity.pdbx_description
1 polymer ?
#
loop_
_entity_poly.entity_id
_entity_poly.type
_entity_poly.pdbx_seq_one_letter_code
_entity_poly.pdbx_strand_id
1 'polypeptide(L)'
;VSFWQQGYGAISIALSSIFQIVSYWFVWRLWRDGKQHRETDHSYSWRFVEMALITLFVSTLGPWGLAVISANGLQGTSLYSVAIYFYLHFQYNGWFIFGILALFLFAVEKKSGKIEHPLANSAFIALAVSIFPAYVLSVIYLEKTLLVYAIAILSGVTQLAGIAMLYSWLGKSNRRFSEIFPNFWSRLLVSLAGVALLLKFVFQLLSIVPGLDDIAFENRNVIIAYIHLVVLGVITFGLIGILAQQHWMNLTSKISQIGTTALIAGFVTTEYLLVSPAFGVVHIQMFTGLFYAGIAMLSGIVLVWLAQFPTARQP
;
A
#
# COMPACT_ATOMS: atom_id res chain seq x y z
N VAL A 1 8.32 1.64 -19.73
CA VAL A 1 8.50 1.47 -21.19
C VAL A 1 9.92 1.08 -21.55
N SER A 2 10.96 1.83 -21.13
CA SER A 2 12.37 1.48 -21.39
C SER A 2 12.81 0.12 -20.83
N PHE A 3 12.44 -0.20 -19.58
CA PHE A 3 12.76 -1.52 -18.97
C PHE A 3 12.14 -2.70 -19.75
N TRP A 4 10.93 -2.54 -20.29
CA TRP A 4 10.29 -3.59 -21.09
C TRP A 4 11.02 -3.83 -22.41
N GLN A 5 11.55 -2.76 -23.02
CA GLN A 5 12.25 -2.85 -24.31
C GLN A 5 13.71 -3.29 -24.18
N GLN A 6 14.39 -2.94 -23.08
CA GLN A 6 15.84 -3.07 -22.95
C GLN A 6 16.30 -3.82 -21.69
N GLY A 7 15.37 -4.27 -20.83
CA GLY A 7 15.71 -4.76 -19.49
C GLY A 7 16.53 -3.71 -18.73
N TYR A 8 17.67 -4.14 -18.18
CA TYR A 8 18.67 -3.27 -17.56
C TYR A 8 19.59 -2.56 -18.57
N GLY A 9 19.02 -2.07 -19.67
CA GLY A 9 19.73 -1.23 -20.62
C GLY A 9 20.08 0.14 -20.03
N ALA A 10 21.04 0.84 -20.64
CA ALA A 10 21.57 2.11 -20.15
C ALA A 10 20.48 3.16 -19.88
N ILE A 11 19.45 3.25 -20.74
CA ILE A 11 18.33 4.18 -20.56
C ILE A 11 17.49 3.81 -19.33
N SER A 12 17.22 2.51 -19.12
CA SER A 12 16.46 2.07 -17.94
C SER A 12 17.22 2.34 -16.66
N ILE A 13 18.53 2.10 -16.64
CA ILE A 13 19.40 2.42 -15.50
C ILE A 13 19.41 3.93 -15.25
N ALA A 14 19.66 4.74 -16.27
CA ALA A 14 19.70 6.20 -16.14
C ALA A 14 18.39 6.77 -15.59
N LEU A 15 17.24 6.34 -16.14
CA LEU A 15 15.93 6.78 -15.64
C LEU A 15 15.66 6.32 -14.20
N SER A 16 16.08 5.10 -13.84
CA SER A 16 15.94 4.62 -12.46
C SER A 16 16.85 5.40 -11.49
N SER A 17 18.06 5.77 -11.91
CA SER A 17 18.96 6.61 -11.11
C SER A 17 18.42 8.03 -10.95
N ILE A 18 17.87 8.62 -12.03
CA ILE A 18 17.21 9.93 -11.97
C ILE A 18 16.02 9.88 -11.02
N PHE A 19 15.16 8.86 -11.13
CA PHE A 19 14.05 8.64 -10.21
C PHE A 19 14.54 8.63 -8.76
N GLN A 20 15.64 7.93 -8.50
CA GLN A 20 16.22 7.84 -7.16
C GLN A 20 16.70 9.18 -6.61
N ILE A 21 17.38 9.99 -7.44
CA ILE A 21 17.84 11.33 -7.07
C ILE A 21 16.64 12.26 -6.82
N VAL A 22 15.61 12.21 -7.67
CA VAL A 22 14.38 12.98 -7.49
C VAL A 22 13.66 12.58 -6.20
N SER A 23 13.63 11.29 -5.86
CA SER A 23 13.08 10.81 -4.59
C SER A 23 13.84 11.38 -3.38
N TYR A 24 15.17 11.47 -3.45
CA TYR A 24 15.96 12.11 -2.38
C TYR A 24 15.67 13.59 -2.24
N TRP A 25 15.58 14.30 -3.35
CA TRP A 25 15.20 15.71 -3.35
C TRP A 25 13.80 15.91 -2.75
N PHE A 26 12.84 15.06 -3.12
CA PHE A 26 11.49 15.06 -2.56
C PHE A 26 11.49 14.81 -1.04
N VAL A 27 12.22 13.79 -0.57
CA VAL A 27 12.38 13.49 0.86
C VAL A 27 12.96 14.69 1.60
N TRP A 28 14.06 15.25 1.11
CA TRP A 28 14.70 16.42 1.71
C TRP A 28 13.77 17.62 1.78
N ARG A 29 13.05 17.90 0.68
CA ARG A 29 12.16 19.07 0.60
C ARG A 29 10.99 18.93 1.58
N LEU A 30 10.29 17.78 1.56
CA LEU A 30 9.14 17.56 2.42
C LEU A 30 9.54 17.50 3.91
N TRP A 31 10.70 16.93 4.22
CA TRP A 31 11.24 16.92 5.58
C TRP A 31 11.52 18.34 6.10
N ARG A 32 12.10 19.20 5.24
CA ARG A 32 12.39 20.61 5.60
C ARG A 32 11.11 21.42 5.82
N ASP A 33 10.15 21.30 4.91
CA ASP A 33 8.86 22.01 5.01
C ASP A 33 8.06 21.54 6.25
N GLY A 34 8.28 20.28 6.63
CA GLY A 34 7.76 19.67 7.86
C GLY A 34 8.30 20.21 9.18
N LYS A 35 9.55 20.68 9.24
CA LYS A 35 10.15 21.19 10.49
C LYS A 35 9.34 22.35 11.07
N GLN A 36 8.87 23.25 10.21
CA GLN A 36 8.04 24.40 10.62
C GLN A 36 6.67 23.97 11.17
N HIS A 37 6.09 22.89 10.63
CA HIS A 37 4.84 22.32 11.14
C HIS A 37 5.04 21.53 12.44
N ARG A 38 6.19 20.87 12.59
CA ARG A 38 6.52 20.08 13.79
C ARG A 38 6.65 20.94 15.05
N GLU A 39 7.17 22.14 14.90
CA GLU A 39 7.35 23.11 16.00
C GLU A 39 6.04 23.79 16.42
N THR A 40 5.02 23.78 15.56
CA THR A 40 3.78 24.53 15.77
C THR A 40 2.57 23.65 16.04
N ASP A 41 2.52 22.43 15.48
CA ASP A 41 1.25 21.71 15.34
C ASP A 41 1.22 20.26 15.87
N HIS A 42 2.34 19.64 16.27
CA HIS A 42 2.42 18.28 16.86
C HIS A 42 1.37 17.27 16.32
N SER A 43 1.09 17.29 15.02
CA SER A 43 0.07 16.44 14.41
C SER A 43 0.53 14.99 14.42
N TYR A 44 -0.35 14.07 14.82
CA TYR A 44 -0.06 12.65 14.85
C TYR A 44 0.09 12.09 13.42
N SER A 45 -0.65 12.62 12.45
CA SER A 45 -0.49 12.32 11.02
C SER A 45 0.92 12.60 10.51
N TRP A 46 1.58 13.64 11.02
CA TRP A 46 2.94 14.01 10.59
C TRP A 46 3.98 12.95 10.93
N ARG A 47 3.83 12.24 12.06
CA ARG A 47 4.73 11.14 12.43
C ARG A 47 4.70 10.00 11.40
N PHE A 48 3.52 9.75 10.82
CA PHE A 48 3.39 8.77 9.72
C PHE A 48 4.04 9.29 8.44
N VAL A 49 3.98 10.60 8.15
CA VAL A 49 4.73 11.19 7.04
C VAL A 49 6.24 10.98 7.23
N GLU A 50 6.77 11.25 8.43
CA GLU A 50 8.19 11.05 8.73
C GLU A 50 8.60 9.59 8.50
N MET A 51 7.82 8.63 8.99
CA MET A 51 8.11 7.21 8.79
C MET A 51 7.97 6.77 7.32
N ALA A 52 7.01 7.34 6.58
CA ALA A 52 6.89 7.12 5.15
C ALA A 52 8.17 7.59 4.43
N LEU A 53 8.66 8.80 4.74
CA LEU A 53 9.88 9.33 4.13
C LEU A 53 11.14 8.54 4.51
N ILE A 54 11.25 8.10 5.76
CA ILE A 54 12.35 7.24 6.21
C ILE A 54 12.32 5.93 5.43
N THR A 55 11.18 5.26 5.33
CA THR A 55 11.08 3.99 4.59
C THR A 55 11.26 4.15 3.09
N LEU A 56 10.82 5.28 2.50
CA LEU A 56 11.13 5.64 1.11
C LEU A 56 12.63 5.80 0.89
N PHE A 57 13.35 6.43 1.83
CA PHE A 57 14.80 6.57 1.74
C PHE A 57 15.53 5.24 1.96
N VAL A 58 15.07 4.43 2.92
CA VAL A 58 15.67 3.12 3.20
C VAL A 58 15.47 2.16 2.03
N SER A 59 14.30 2.15 1.37
CA SER A 59 14.01 1.23 0.25
C SER A 59 15.04 1.33 -0.89
N THR A 60 15.64 2.50 -1.06
CA THR A 60 16.62 2.85 -2.10
C THR A 60 17.91 2.04 -2.01
N LEU A 61 18.24 1.50 -0.83
CA LEU A 61 19.36 0.57 -0.66
C LEU A 61 19.16 -0.70 -1.51
N GLY A 62 17.91 -1.09 -1.79
CA GLY A 62 17.58 -2.19 -2.70
C GLY A 62 18.07 -1.94 -4.13
N PRO A 63 17.58 -0.92 -4.85
CA PRO A 63 18.04 -0.59 -6.20
C PRO A 63 19.54 -0.32 -6.32
N TRP A 64 20.16 0.38 -5.35
CA TRP A 64 21.61 0.55 -5.33
C TRP A 64 22.35 -0.78 -5.15
N GLY A 65 21.86 -1.64 -4.25
CA GLY A 65 22.34 -3.00 -4.09
C GLY A 65 22.21 -3.82 -5.37
N LEU A 66 21.06 -3.73 -6.07
CA LEU A 66 20.84 -4.42 -7.34
C LEU A 66 21.84 -4.00 -8.42
N ALA A 67 22.19 -2.72 -8.49
CA ALA A 67 23.22 -2.25 -9.41
C ALA A 67 24.58 -2.90 -9.11
N VAL A 68 24.99 -2.95 -7.84
CA VAL A 68 26.26 -3.58 -7.42
C VAL A 68 26.25 -5.09 -7.67
N ILE A 69 25.18 -5.79 -7.27
CA ILE A 69 25.02 -7.25 -7.47
C ILE A 69 25.07 -7.58 -8.96
N SER A 70 24.40 -6.79 -9.79
CA SER A 70 24.38 -6.97 -11.24
C SER A 70 25.76 -6.71 -11.88
N ALA A 71 26.46 -5.67 -11.44
CA ALA A 71 27.80 -5.36 -11.94
C ALA A 71 28.82 -6.48 -11.63
N ASN A 72 28.60 -7.26 -10.58
CA ASN A 72 29.42 -8.41 -10.20
C ASN A 72 28.97 -9.74 -10.83
N GLY A 73 28.01 -9.73 -11.76
CA GLY A 73 27.55 -10.94 -12.44
C GLY A 73 26.70 -11.88 -11.58
N LEU A 74 26.16 -11.39 -10.46
CA LEU A 74 25.38 -12.19 -9.50
C LEU A 74 23.86 -12.14 -9.77
N GLN A 75 23.45 -11.79 -11.00
CA GLN A 75 22.04 -11.88 -11.41
C GLN A 75 21.55 -13.33 -11.28
N GLY A 76 20.35 -13.51 -10.72
CA GLY A 76 19.74 -14.84 -10.54
C GLY A 76 20.14 -15.56 -9.25
N THR A 77 21.04 -15.00 -8.44
CA THR A 77 21.32 -15.51 -7.09
C THR A 77 20.24 -15.13 -6.08
N SER A 78 20.18 -15.81 -4.94
CA SER A 78 19.29 -15.43 -3.83
C SER A 78 19.55 -14.00 -3.35
N LEU A 79 20.81 -13.53 -3.40
CA LEU A 79 21.19 -12.16 -3.05
C LEU A 79 20.48 -11.11 -3.93
N TYR A 80 20.30 -11.41 -5.22
CA TYR A 80 19.56 -10.55 -6.14
C TYR A 80 18.07 -10.47 -5.75
N SER A 81 17.44 -11.60 -5.42
CA SER A 81 16.04 -11.65 -4.95
C SER A 81 15.86 -10.93 -3.62
N VAL A 82 16.78 -11.12 -2.66
CA VAL A 82 16.81 -10.42 -1.36
C VAL A 82 16.79 -8.91 -1.58
N ALA A 83 17.62 -8.37 -2.48
CA ALA A 83 17.65 -6.93 -2.78
C ALA A 83 16.33 -6.42 -3.42
N ILE A 84 15.71 -7.19 -4.31
CA ILE A 84 14.37 -6.87 -4.85
C ILE A 84 13.33 -6.83 -3.73
N TYR A 85 13.28 -7.87 -2.89
CA TYR A 85 12.31 -7.93 -1.81
C TYR A 85 12.54 -6.86 -0.75
N PHE A 86 13.80 -6.47 -0.51
CA PHE A 86 14.13 -5.36 0.38
C PHE A 86 13.52 -4.06 -0.14
N TYR A 87 13.75 -3.74 -1.42
CA TYR A 87 13.14 -2.58 -2.06
C TYR A 87 11.61 -2.62 -1.92
N LEU A 88 10.99 -3.72 -2.35
CA LEU A 88 9.54 -3.84 -2.39
C LEU A 88 8.93 -3.76 -0.98
N HIS A 89 9.54 -4.41 0.01
CA HIS A 89 9.08 -4.38 1.40
C HIS A 89 9.01 -2.95 1.94
N PHE A 90 10.11 -2.19 1.87
CA PHE A 90 10.10 -0.81 2.36
C PHE A 90 9.31 0.15 1.46
N GLN A 91 9.06 -0.20 0.20
CA GLN A 91 8.23 0.59 -0.69
C GLN A 91 6.75 0.44 -0.36
N TYR A 92 6.18 -0.76 -0.48
CA TYR A 92 4.74 -0.93 -0.30
C TYR A 92 4.33 -1.11 1.16
N ASN A 93 5.11 -1.81 2.01
CA ASN A 93 4.78 -1.91 3.44
C ASN A 93 5.20 -0.64 4.21
N GLY A 94 6.20 0.08 3.71
CA GLY A 94 6.71 1.31 4.30
C GLY A 94 6.08 2.53 3.68
N TRP A 95 6.74 3.08 2.67
CA TRP A 95 6.41 4.36 2.05
C TRP A 95 4.91 4.48 1.72
N PHE A 96 4.32 3.46 1.08
CA PHE A 96 2.91 3.50 0.71
C PHE A 96 1.95 3.38 1.90
N ILE A 97 2.10 2.35 2.77
CA ILE A 97 1.20 2.18 3.93
C ILE A 97 1.29 3.36 4.90
N PHE A 98 2.51 3.79 5.26
CA PHE A 98 2.65 4.95 6.15
C PHE A 98 2.15 6.24 5.48
N GLY A 99 2.38 6.42 4.18
CA GLY A 99 1.87 7.57 3.43
C GLY A 99 0.35 7.63 3.40
N ILE A 100 -0.33 6.52 3.11
CA ILE A 100 -1.79 6.50 3.07
C ILE A 100 -2.42 6.65 4.46
N LEU A 101 -1.80 6.06 5.48
CA LEU A 101 -2.21 6.26 6.87
C LEU A 101 -2.02 7.71 7.30
N ALA A 102 -0.92 8.37 6.91
CA ALA A 102 -0.72 9.79 7.18
C ALA A 102 -1.84 10.64 6.58
N LEU A 103 -2.18 10.42 5.30
CA LEU A 103 -3.26 11.15 4.63
C LEU A 103 -4.63 10.89 5.28
N PHE A 104 -4.90 9.64 5.65
CA PHE A 104 -6.14 9.29 6.36
C PHE A 104 -6.22 9.99 7.72
N LEU A 105 -5.15 9.93 8.51
CA LEU A 105 -5.09 10.56 9.83
C LEU A 105 -5.20 12.07 9.74
N PHE A 106 -4.59 12.69 8.73
CA PHE A 106 -4.77 14.12 8.46
C PHE A 106 -6.25 14.47 8.21
N ALA A 107 -6.96 13.67 7.43
CA ALA A 107 -8.39 13.88 7.20
C ALA A 107 -9.22 13.74 8.50
N VAL A 108 -8.85 12.79 9.37
CA VAL A 108 -9.48 12.59 10.68
C VAL A 108 -9.21 13.78 11.61
N GLU A 109 -7.96 14.21 11.74
CA GLU A 109 -7.52 15.32 12.60
C GLU A 109 -8.17 16.64 12.18
N LYS A 110 -8.23 16.92 10.87
CA LYS A 110 -8.86 18.14 10.34
C LYS A 110 -10.34 18.28 10.75
N LYS A 111 -11.05 17.17 10.97
CA LYS A 111 -12.47 17.15 11.33
C LYS A 111 -12.73 16.95 12.82
N SER A 112 -11.84 16.24 13.51
CA SER A 112 -12.02 15.83 14.91
C SER A 112 -11.16 16.65 15.89
N GLY A 113 -10.27 17.50 15.38
CA GLY A 113 -9.22 18.16 16.15
C GLY A 113 -8.01 17.26 16.34
N LYS A 114 -6.96 17.79 16.96
CA LYS A 114 -5.80 16.98 17.38
C LYS A 114 -6.25 16.02 18.48
N ILE A 115 -6.00 14.75 18.28
CA ILE A 115 -6.34 13.71 19.26
C ILE A 115 -5.05 13.01 19.64
N GLU A 116 -4.27 13.64 20.52
CA GLU A 116 -3.19 12.94 21.18
C GLU A 116 -3.79 11.91 22.15
N HIS A 117 -3.55 10.63 21.86
CA HIS A 117 -4.04 9.54 22.68
C HIS A 117 -2.93 8.50 22.87
N PRO A 118 -2.70 7.98 24.09
CA PRO A 118 -1.63 7.00 24.36
C PRO A 118 -1.70 5.78 23.43
N LEU A 119 -2.91 5.28 23.17
CA LEU A 119 -3.15 4.16 22.25
C LEU A 119 -2.70 4.45 20.81
N ALA A 120 -2.88 5.68 20.32
CA ALA A 120 -2.41 6.09 19.02
C ALA A 120 -0.88 6.09 18.99
N ASN A 121 -0.22 6.73 19.98
CA ASN A 121 1.24 6.70 20.07
C ASN A 121 1.81 5.27 20.07
N SER A 122 1.23 4.37 20.87
CA SER A 122 1.65 2.98 20.91
C SER A 122 1.40 2.24 19.60
N ALA A 123 0.29 2.51 18.90
CA ALA A 123 0.00 1.97 17.57
C ALA A 123 1.07 2.41 16.55
N PHE A 124 1.42 3.70 16.52
CA PHE A 124 2.49 4.21 15.66
C PHE A 124 3.82 3.54 15.96
N ILE A 125 4.24 3.49 17.23
CA ILE A 125 5.53 2.88 17.61
C ILE A 125 5.56 1.40 17.21
N ALA A 126 4.48 0.65 17.48
CA ALA A 126 4.37 -0.75 17.11
C ALA A 126 4.58 -0.93 15.60
N LEU A 127 3.86 -0.17 14.76
CA LEU A 127 4.00 -0.24 13.30
C LEU A 127 5.39 0.20 12.81
N ALA A 128 5.90 1.33 13.32
CA ALA A 128 7.13 1.96 12.87
C ALA A 128 8.39 1.17 13.27
N VAL A 129 8.38 0.51 14.43
CA VAL A 129 9.52 -0.32 14.85
C VAL A 129 9.47 -1.68 14.17
N SER A 130 8.29 -2.32 14.12
CA SER A 130 8.16 -3.68 13.59
C SER A 130 8.39 -3.80 12.09
N ILE A 131 8.24 -2.72 11.31
CA ILE A 131 8.46 -2.78 9.86
C ILE A 131 9.88 -3.19 9.48
N PHE A 132 10.89 -2.78 10.24
CA PHE A 132 12.29 -3.12 9.94
C PHE A 132 12.55 -4.63 10.06
N PRO A 133 12.32 -5.28 11.22
CA PRO A 133 12.48 -6.72 11.33
C PRO A 133 11.44 -7.51 10.53
N ALA A 134 10.28 -6.92 10.19
CA ALA A 134 9.29 -7.56 9.33
C ALA A 134 9.79 -7.86 7.90
N TYR A 135 10.92 -7.28 7.48
CA TYR A 135 11.55 -7.63 6.20
C TYR A 135 11.84 -9.14 6.11
N VAL A 136 12.16 -9.78 7.24
CA VAL A 136 12.41 -11.23 7.30
C VAL A 136 11.23 -12.03 6.75
N LEU A 137 9.98 -11.57 6.91
CA LEU A 137 8.81 -12.26 6.34
C LEU A 137 8.83 -12.30 4.80
N SER A 138 9.51 -11.35 4.14
CA SER A 138 9.64 -11.33 2.68
C SER A 138 10.67 -12.32 2.16
N VAL A 139 11.54 -12.84 3.03
CA VAL A 139 12.67 -13.72 2.68
C VAL A 139 12.70 -15.01 3.52
N ILE A 140 11.69 -15.26 4.33
CA ILE A 140 11.62 -16.40 5.26
C ILE A 140 11.73 -17.76 4.56
N TYR A 141 11.32 -17.82 3.29
CA TYR A 141 11.44 -19.02 2.46
C TYR A 141 12.89 -19.39 2.13
N LEU A 142 13.85 -18.46 2.26
CA LEU A 142 15.28 -18.69 1.99
C LEU A 142 16.00 -19.35 3.16
N GLU A 143 15.58 -19.10 4.40
CA GLU A 143 16.24 -19.62 5.59
C GLU A 143 15.21 -19.92 6.68
N LYS A 144 15.08 -21.20 7.05
CA LYS A 144 14.09 -21.69 8.02
C LYS A 144 14.69 -21.93 9.42
N THR A 145 15.51 -21.00 9.92
CA THR A 145 16.09 -21.11 11.28
C THR A 145 15.14 -20.58 12.35
N LEU A 146 15.28 -21.08 13.60
CA LEU A 146 14.42 -20.67 14.72
C LEU A 146 14.46 -19.15 14.96
N LEU A 147 15.63 -18.53 14.81
CA LEU A 147 15.79 -17.09 14.98
C LEU A 147 15.00 -16.30 13.94
N VAL A 148 15.05 -16.70 12.67
CA VAL A 148 14.30 -16.06 11.57
C VAL A 148 12.80 -16.17 11.82
N TYR A 149 12.30 -17.36 12.18
CA TYR A 149 10.88 -17.55 12.51
C TYR A 149 10.45 -16.72 13.73
N ALA A 150 11.28 -16.66 14.78
CA ALA A 150 10.97 -15.85 15.97
C ALA A 150 10.85 -14.36 15.63
N ILE A 151 11.78 -13.82 14.83
CA ILE A 151 11.75 -12.43 14.36
C ILE A 151 10.52 -12.19 13.49
N ALA A 152 10.21 -13.12 12.58
CA ALA A 152 9.05 -13.04 11.69
C ALA A 152 7.72 -12.99 12.47
N ILE A 153 7.52 -13.92 13.41
CA ILE A 153 6.31 -13.98 14.25
C ILE A 153 6.19 -12.73 15.10
N LEU A 154 7.27 -12.33 15.79
CA LEU A 154 7.25 -11.15 16.66
C LEU A 154 6.91 -9.89 15.87
N SER A 155 7.50 -9.73 14.69
CA SER A 155 7.25 -8.57 13.83
C SER A 155 5.81 -8.57 13.31
N GLY A 156 5.32 -9.71 12.80
CA GLY A 156 3.95 -9.84 12.29
C GLY A 156 2.88 -9.61 13.37
N VAL A 157 3.06 -10.19 14.56
CA VAL A 157 2.16 -9.97 15.71
C VAL A 157 2.18 -8.52 16.16
N THR A 158 3.36 -7.90 16.24
CA THR A 158 3.48 -6.48 16.62
C THR A 158 2.81 -5.56 15.60
N GLN A 159 2.92 -5.86 14.31
CA GLN A 159 2.22 -5.12 13.25
C GLN A 159 0.69 -5.26 13.38
N LEU A 160 0.20 -6.48 13.56
CA LEU A 160 -1.23 -6.74 13.72
C LEU A 160 -1.80 -6.09 14.98
N ALA A 161 -1.07 -6.13 16.09
CA ALA A 161 -1.42 -5.41 17.31
C ALA A 161 -1.44 -3.89 17.06
N GLY A 162 -0.42 -3.34 16.39
CA GLY A 162 -0.36 -1.92 16.05
C GLY A 162 -1.55 -1.44 15.23
N ILE A 163 -1.96 -2.17 14.18
CA ILE A 163 -3.13 -1.78 13.39
C ILE A 163 -4.44 -1.94 14.16
N ALA A 164 -4.58 -2.98 15.00
CA ALA A 164 -5.75 -3.16 15.86
C ALA A 164 -5.89 -2.03 16.90
N MET A 165 -4.77 -1.59 17.48
CA MET A 165 -4.71 -0.43 18.38
C MET A 165 -5.11 0.85 17.66
N LEU A 166 -4.67 1.04 16.41
CA LEU A 166 -5.07 2.18 15.60
C LEU A 166 -6.59 2.18 15.34
N TYR A 167 -7.16 1.04 14.95
CA TYR A 167 -8.60 0.93 14.67
C TYR A 167 -9.46 1.10 15.91
N SER A 168 -9.06 0.51 17.03
CA SER A 168 -9.75 0.69 18.30
C SER A 168 -9.69 2.14 18.80
N TRP A 169 -8.58 2.84 18.57
CA TRP A 169 -8.51 4.28 18.83
C TRP A 169 -9.43 5.08 17.91
N LEU A 170 -9.45 4.81 16.61
CA LEU A 170 -10.35 5.48 15.67
C LEU A 170 -11.83 5.27 16.02
N GLY A 171 -12.18 4.07 16.51
CA GLY A 171 -13.53 3.75 16.98
C GLY A 171 -13.97 4.52 18.25
N LYS A 172 -13.02 5.09 19.01
CA LYS A 172 -13.30 5.94 20.17
C LYS A 172 -13.48 7.41 19.82
N SER A 173 -13.31 7.79 18.55
CA SER A 173 -13.53 9.18 18.13
C SER A 173 -14.99 9.59 18.35
N ASN A 174 -15.20 10.76 18.95
CA ASN A 174 -16.55 11.33 19.14
C ASN A 174 -17.21 11.73 17.81
N ARG A 175 -16.44 11.81 16.72
CA ARG A 175 -16.95 12.12 15.38
C ARG A 175 -17.38 10.83 14.69
N ARG A 176 -18.60 10.83 14.17
CA ARG A 176 -19.05 9.74 13.31
C ARG A 176 -18.17 9.70 12.06
N PHE A 177 -17.81 8.50 11.60
CA PHE A 177 -17.06 8.32 10.36
C PHE A 177 -17.72 9.02 9.16
N SER A 178 -19.06 9.12 9.19
CA SER A 178 -19.86 9.86 8.22
C SER A 178 -19.67 11.37 8.22
N GLU A 179 -19.24 11.97 9.32
CA GLU A 179 -18.92 13.40 9.39
C GLU A 179 -17.53 13.68 8.80
N ILE A 180 -16.61 12.73 8.93
CA ILE A 180 -15.26 12.82 8.35
C ILE A 180 -15.33 12.60 6.84
N PHE A 181 -16.06 11.57 6.41
CA PHE A 181 -16.29 11.19 5.01
C PHE A 181 -17.78 11.29 4.66
N PRO A 182 -18.28 12.50 4.32
CA PRO A 182 -19.70 12.73 4.07
C PRO A 182 -20.21 12.06 2.80
N ASN A 183 -19.42 12.03 1.73
CA ASN A 183 -19.77 11.36 0.49
C ASN A 183 -19.75 9.83 0.67
N PHE A 184 -20.83 9.15 0.29
CA PHE A 184 -20.98 7.70 0.43
C PHE A 184 -19.86 6.91 -0.28
N TRP A 185 -19.53 7.26 -1.53
CA TRP A 185 -18.52 6.55 -2.33
C TRP A 185 -17.11 6.74 -1.77
N SER A 186 -16.79 7.95 -1.34
CA SER A 186 -15.55 8.25 -0.61
C SER A 186 -15.44 7.40 0.66
N ARG A 187 -16.51 7.34 1.45
CA ARG A 187 -16.57 6.52 2.67
C ARG A 187 -16.43 5.03 2.37
N LEU A 188 -17.13 4.54 1.35
CA LEU A 188 -17.06 3.13 0.93
C LEU A 188 -15.63 2.75 0.55
N LEU A 189 -14.96 3.55 -0.29
CA LEU A 189 -13.59 3.29 -0.72
C LEU A 189 -12.60 3.28 0.44
N VAL A 190 -12.67 4.26 1.35
CA VAL A 190 -11.79 4.29 2.54
C VAL A 190 -12.09 3.12 3.48
N SER A 191 -13.36 2.74 3.65
CA SER A 191 -13.71 1.53 4.42
C SER A 191 -13.14 0.26 3.79
N LEU A 192 -13.26 0.10 2.48
CA LEU A 192 -12.67 -1.03 1.75
C LEU A 192 -11.14 -1.05 1.88
N ALA A 193 -10.49 0.10 1.81
CA ALA A 193 -9.06 0.24 2.05
C ALA A 193 -8.66 -0.16 3.48
N GLY A 194 -9.47 0.21 4.47
CA GLY A 194 -9.28 -0.20 5.86
C GLY A 194 -9.42 -1.71 6.06
N VAL A 195 -10.41 -2.34 5.42
CA VAL A 195 -10.57 -3.80 5.43
C VAL A 195 -9.39 -4.48 4.73
N ALA A 196 -8.99 -4.01 3.55
CA ALA A 196 -7.84 -4.53 2.83
C ALA A 196 -6.54 -4.43 3.63
N LEU A 197 -6.34 -3.33 4.36
CA LEU A 197 -5.16 -3.13 5.21
C LEU A 197 -5.14 -4.11 6.39
N LEU A 198 -6.28 -4.39 7.00
CA LEU A 198 -6.39 -5.40 8.05
C LEU A 198 -6.10 -6.80 7.49
N LEU A 199 -6.73 -7.15 6.37
CA LEU A 199 -6.51 -8.44 5.69
C LEU A 199 -5.04 -8.62 5.31
N LYS A 200 -4.38 -7.57 4.83
CA LYS A 200 -2.93 -7.59 4.56
C LYS A 200 -2.13 -8.06 5.77
N PHE A 201 -2.33 -7.46 6.94
CA PHE A 201 -1.55 -7.83 8.14
C PHE A 201 -1.91 -9.23 8.64
N VAL A 202 -3.17 -9.64 8.53
CA VAL A 202 -3.60 -11.01 8.84
C VAL A 202 -2.93 -12.02 7.91
N PHE A 203 -2.99 -11.80 6.59
CA PHE A 203 -2.39 -12.69 5.60
C PHE A 203 -0.87 -12.76 5.72
N GLN A 204 -0.22 -11.65 6.02
CA GLN A 204 1.21 -11.63 6.29
C GLN A 204 1.60 -12.46 7.52
N LEU A 205 0.75 -12.55 8.55
CA LEU A 205 1.01 -13.41 9.70
C LEU A 205 0.69 -14.88 9.37
N LEU A 206 -0.40 -15.12 8.62
CA LEU A 206 -0.81 -16.47 8.19
C LEU A 206 0.22 -17.11 7.26
N SER A 207 0.99 -16.34 6.49
CA SER A 207 2.03 -16.90 5.60
C SER A 207 3.17 -17.59 6.34
N ILE A 208 3.27 -17.43 7.67
CA ILE A 208 4.27 -18.12 8.50
C ILE A 208 3.74 -19.47 9.01
N VAL A 209 2.43 -19.70 8.96
CA VAL A 209 1.79 -20.90 9.50
C VAL A 209 2.13 -22.11 8.61
N PRO A 210 2.68 -23.21 9.17
CA PRO A 210 2.98 -24.42 8.39
C PRO A 210 1.76 -24.93 7.61
N GLY A 211 1.95 -25.19 6.32
CA GLY A 211 0.91 -25.63 5.38
C GLY A 211 0.18 -24.48 4.68
N LEU A 212 0.21 -23.26 5.24
CA LEU A 212 -0.20 -22.04 4.54
C LEU A 212 0.99 -21.33 3.88
N ASP A 213 2.21 -21.60 4.33
CA ASP A 213 3.44 -21.07 3.74
C ASP A 213 3.61 -21.50 2.28
N ASP A 214 3.31 -22.76 1.94
CA ASP A 214 3.35 -23.25 0.56
C ASP A 214 2.36 -22.49 -0.34
N ILE A 215 1.14 -22.26 0.16
CA ILE A 215 0.12 -21.46 -0.55
C ILE A 215 0.59 -20.01 -0.71
N ALA A 216 1.22 -19.43 0.30
CA ALA A 216 1.64 -18.04 0.31
C ALA A 216 2.87 -17.75 -0.56
N PHE A 217 3.84 -18.68 -0.61
CA PHE A 217 5.13 -18.46 -1.27
C PHE A 217 5.33 -19.23 -2.58
N GLU A 218 4.60 -20.31 -2.83
CA GLU A 218 4.72 -21.10 -4.07
C GLU A 218 3.60 -20.79 -5.08
N ASN A 219 2.43 -20.35 -4.61
CA ASN A 219 1.33 -20.02 -5.51
C ASN A 219 1.45 -18.58 -6.06
N ARG A 220 1.91 -18.49 -7.31
CA ARG A 220 2.06 -17.21 -8.02
C ARG A 220 0.77 -16.38 -8.05
N ASN A 221 -0.41 -16.99 -8.17
CA ASN A 221 -1.67 -16.24 -8.23
C ASN A 221 -1.99 -15.61 -6.86
N VAL A 222 -1.73 -16.32 -5.76
CA VAL A 222 -1.91 -15.80 -4.39
C VAL A 222 -0.94 -14.66 -4.11
N ILE A 223 0.32 -14.78 -4.53
CA ILE A 223 1.32 -13.69 -4.42
C ILE A 223 0.84 -12.45 -5.18
N ILE A 224 0.33 -12.62 -6.40
CA ILE A 224 -0.20 -11.52 -7.22
C ILE A 224 -1.44 -10.89 -6.54
N ALA A 225 -2.37 -11.70 -6.02
CA ALA A 225 -3.54 -11.23 -5.29
C ALA A 225 -3.14 -10.44 -4.03
N TYR A 226 -2.17 -10.92 -3.26
CA TYR A 226 -1.66 -10.19 -2.10
C TYR A 226 -1.09 -8.82 -2.49
N ILE A 227 -0.34 -8.74 -3.58
CA ILE A 227 0.15 -7.45 -4.10
C ILE A 227 -1.03 -6.55 -4.49
N HIS A 228 -2.00 -7.05 -5.26
CA HIS A 228 -3.19 -6.30 -5.65
C HIS A 228 -4.00 -5.81 -4.45
N LEU A 229 -4.19 -6.63 -3.41
CA LEU A 229 -4.82 -6.23 -2.16
C LEU A 229 -4.16 -4.99 -1.56
N VAL A 230 -2.83 -4.92 -1.57
CA VAL A 230 -2.09 -3.76 -1.06
C VAL A 230 -2.21 -2.57 -2.02
N VAL A 231 -1.77 -2.68 -3.28
CA VAL A 231 -1.70 -1.51 -4.19
C VAL A 231 -3.07 -1.03 -4.69
N LEU A 232 -4.00 -1.94 -4.98
CA LEU A 232 -5.34 -1.56 -5.43
C LEU A 232 -6.27 -1.40 -4.23
N GLY A 233 -6.35 -2.42 -3.38
CA GLY A 233 -7.28 -2.45 -2.25
C GLY A 233 -6.98 -1.37 -1.21
N VAL A 234 -5.73 -1.24 -0.77
CA VAL A 234 -5.36 -0.21 0.23
C VAL A 234 -5.06 1.13 -0.44
N ILE A 235 -4.08 1.16 -1.35
CA ILE A 235 -3.53 2.44 -1.83
C ILE A 235 -4.50 3.14 -2.79
N THR A 236 -4.94 2.47 -3.86
CA THR A 236 -5.83 3.10 -4.85
C THR A 236 -7.16 3.53 -4.24
N PHE A 237 -7.85 2.64 -3.52
CA PHE A 237 -9.12 3.00 -2.87
C PHE A 237 -8.94 4.07 -1.79
N GLY A 238 -7.89 3.96 -0.97
CA GLY A 238 -7.57 4.96 0.04
C GLY A 238 -7.35 6.34 -0.57
N LEU A 239 -6.54 6.43 -1.64
CA LEU A 239 -6.24 7.70 -2.31
C LEU A 239 -7.49 8.31 -2.94
N ILE A 240 -8.25 7.56 -3.73
CA ILE A 240 -9.48 8.08 -4.37
C ILE A 240 -10.47 8.54 -3.29
N GLY A 241 -10.64 7.75 -2.23
CA GLY A 241 -11.52 8.07 -1.12
C GLY A 241 -11.11 9.37 -0.41
N ILE A 242 -9.84 9.54 -0.09
CA ILE A 242 -9.32 10.75 0.58
C ILE A 242 -9.35 11.97 -0.35
N LEU A 243 -8.97 11.84 -1.63
CA LEU A 243 -9.03 12.91 -2.61
C LEU A 243 -10.47 13.43 -2.78
N ALA A 244 -11.44 12.52 -2.81
CA ALA A 244 -12.84 12.88 -2.85
C ALA A 244 -13.31 13.60 -1.57
N GLN A 245 -12.80 13.20 -0.41
CA GLN A 245 -13.10 13.85 0.87
C GLN A 245 -12.54 15.27 0.94
N GLN A 246 -11.38 15.53 0.32
CA GLN A 246 -10.77 16.86 0.23
C GLN A 246 -11.35 17.71 -0.92
N HIS A 247 -12.39 17.24 -1.61
CA HIS A 247 -12.99 17.88 -2.78
C HIS A 247 -12.06 18.04 -3.99
N TRP A 248 -10.96 17.29 -4.05
CA TRP A 248 -10.06 17.24 -5.21
C TRP A 248 -10.54 16.28 -6.29
N MET A 249 -11.52 15.44 -5.95
CA MET A 249 -12.17 14.52 -6.88
C MET A 249 -13.68 14.50 -6.64
N ASN A 250 -14.45 14.69 -7.71
CA ASN A 250 -15.89 14.59 -7.68
C ASN A 250 -16.33 13.13 -7.84
N LEU A 251 -16.96 12.57 -6.79
CA LEU A 251 -17.61 11.25 -6.80
C LEU A 251 -19.14 11.32 -6.69
N THR A 252 -19.76 12.49 -6.83
CA THR A 252 -21.22 12.65 -6.79
C THR A 252 -21.87 12.48 -8.15
N SER A 253 -21.13 12.71 -9.24
CA SER A 253 -21.66 12.55 -10.60
C SER A 253 -21.95 11.08 -10.93
N LYS A 254 -23.01 10.81 -11.72
CA LYS A 254 -23.35 9.44 -12.15
C LYS A 254 -22.19 8.74 -12.86
N ILE A 255 -21.42 9.49 -13.66
CA ILE A 255 -20.25 8.96 -14.39
C ILE A 255 -19.19 8.47 -13.40
N SER A 256 -18.86 9.26 -12.37
CA SER A 256 -17.93 8.84 -11.32
C SER A 256 -18.43 7.63 -10.54
N GLN A 257 -19.73 7.53 -10.28
CA GLN A 257 -20.32 6.42 -9.55
C GLN A 257 -20.27 5.11 -10.33
N ILE A 258 -20.59 5.16 -11.62
CA ILE A 258 -20.44 4.01 -12.54
C ILE A 258 -18.97 3.62 -12.60
N GLY A 259 -18.06 4.59 -12.76
CA GLY A 259 -16.63 4.34 -12.80
C GLY A 259 -16.09 3.70 -11.52
N THR A 260 -16.50 4.22 -10.36
CA THR A 260 -16.14 3.67 -9.04
C THR A 260 -16.68 2.25 -8.86
N THR A 261 -17.92 1.99 -9.31
CA THR A 261 -18.52 0.64 -9.26
C THR A 261 -17.75 -0.34 -10.15
N ALA A 262 -17.42 0.05 -11.38
CA ALA A 262 -16.65 -0.79 -12.30
C ALA A 262 -15.24 -1.09 -11.75
N LEU A 263 -14.60 -0.10 -11.10
CA LEU A 263 -13.32 -0.29 -10.43
C LEU A 263 -13.41 -1.29 -9.28
N ILE A 264 -14.39 -1.15 -8.38
CA ILE A 264 -14.59 -2.09 -7.25
C ILE A 264 -14.93 -3.49 -7.77
N ALA A 265 -15.85 -3.61 -8.73
CA ALA A 265 -16.27 -4.89 -9.29
C ALA A 265 -15.11 -5.60 -10.00
N GLY A 266 -14.32 -4.86 -10.77
CA GLY A 266 -13.10 -5.38 -11.41
C GLY A 266 -12.10 -5.89 -10.38
N PHE A 267 -11.81 -5.12 -9.33
CA PHE A 267 -10.91 -5.53 -8.25
C PHE A 267 -11.39 -6.81 -7.53
N VAL A 268 -12.66 -6.86 -7.11
CA VAL A 268 -13.21 -8.04 -6.43
C VAL A 268 -13.16 -9.26 -7.33
N THR A 269 -13.45 -9.09 -8.63
CA THR A 269 -13.39 -10.17 -9.61
C THR A 269 -11.94 -10.66 -9.80
N THR A 270 -10.96 -9.76 -9.86
CA THR A 270 -9.54 -10.15 -9.95
C THR A 270 -9.08 -10.90 -8.70
N GLU A 271 -9.42 -10.43 -7.50
CA GLU A 271 -9.06 -11.10 -6.25
C GLU A 271 -9.66 -12.51 -6.18
N TYR A 272 -10.95 -12.63 -6.51
CA TYR A 272 -11.62 -13.93 -6.54
C TYR A 272 -10.97 -14.91 -7.52
N LEU A 273 -10.75 -14.48 -8.77
CA LEU A 273 -10.16 -15.33 -9.81
C LEU A 273 -8.73 -15.75 -9.47
N LEU A 274 -7.93 -14.89 -8.82
CA LEU A 274 -6.56 -15.20 -8.44
C LEU A 274 -6.46 -16.14 -7.23
N VAL A 275 -7.32 -15.93 -6.21
CA VAL A 275 -7.22 -16.65 -4.94
C VAL A 275 -7.93 -18.00 -4.98
N SER A 276 -9.11 -18.07 -5.59
CA SER A 276 -9.94 -19.29 -5.54
C SER A 276 -9.31 -20.58 -6.12
N PRO A 277 -8.38 -20.56 -7.11
CA PRO A 277 -7.64 -21.75 -7.52
C PRO A 277 -6.81 -22.40 -6.41
N ALA A 278 -6.28 -21.60 -5.46
CA ALA A 278 -5.54 -22.14 -4.32
C ALA A 278 -6.41 -22.98 -3.38
N PHE A 279 -7.74 -22.87 -3.51
CA PHE A 279 -8.73 -23.60 -2.73
C PHE A 279 -9.52 -24.62 -3.57
N GLY A 280 -8.97 -25.02 -4.73
CA GLY A 280 -9.55 -26.07 -5.57
C GLY A 280 -10.65 -25.62 -6.53
N VAL A 281 -10.92 -24.31 -6.66
CA VAL A 281 -11.88 -23.81 -7.66
C VAL A 281 -11.23 -23.78 -9.04
N VAL A 282 -11.80 -24.54 -9.98
CA VAL A 282 -11.31 -24.60 -11.36
C VAL A 282 -11.99 -23.55 -12.23
N HIS A 283 -11.21 -22.67 -12.84
CA HIS A 283 -11.68 -21.66 -13.78
C HIS A 283 -11.25 -21.99 -15.20
N ILE A 284 -12.19 -22.42 -16.05
CA ILE A 284 -11.91 -22.81 -17.45
C ILE A 284 -11.36 -21.63 -18.28
N GLN A 285 -11.76 -20.39 -17.97
CA GLN A 285 -11.36 -19.17 -18.68
C GLN A 285 -10.80 -18.09 -17.75
N MET A 286 -9.96 -18.48 -16.79
CA MET A 286 -9.39 -17.57 -15.79
C MET A 286 -8.74 -16.33 -16.42
N PHE A 287 -7.86 -16.51 -17.41
CA PHE A 287 -7.13 -15.40 -18.04
C PHE A 287 -8.06 -14.43 -18.77
N THR A 288 -9.09 -14.93 -19.44
CA THR A 288 -10.11 -14.09 -20.09
C THR A 288 -10.91 -13.30 -19.04
N GLY A 289 -11.28 -13.95 -17.93
CA GLY A 289 -11.92 -13.27 -16.81
C GLY A 289 -11.06 -12.16 -16.20
N LEU A 290 -9.77 -12.44 -15.97
CA LEU A 290 -8.80 -11.45 -15.49
C LEU A 290 -8.63 -10.29 -16.47
N PHE A 291 -8.62 -10.57 -17.78
CA PHE A 291 -8.54 -9.54 -18.82
C PHE A 291 -9.76 -8.61 -18.78
N TYR A 292 -10.98 -9.15 -18.73
CA TYR A 292 -12.20 -8.34 -18.64
C TYR A 292 -12.29 -7.57 -17.32
N ALA A 293 -11.88 -8.18 -16.20
CA ALA A 293 -11.81 -7.49 -14.92
C ALA A 293 -10.80 -6.33 -14.95
N GLY A 294 -9.66 -6.52 -15.62
CA GLY A 294 -8.69 -5.46 -15.89
C GLY A 294 -9.26 -4.32 -16.73
N ILE A 295 -10.01 -4.63 -17.80
CA ILE A 295 -10.73 -3.62 -18.59
C ILE A 295 -11.77 -2.89 -17.75
N ALA A 296 -12.51 -3.58 -16.89
CA ALA A 296 -13.49 -2.97 -15.99
C ALA A 296 -12.82 -1.98 -15.04
N MET A 297 -11.66 -2.32 -14.47
CA MET A 297 -10.90 -1.40 -13.62
C MET A 297 -10.37 -0.19 -14.40
N LEU A 298 -9.78 -0.42 -15.58
CA LEU A 298 -9.26 0.64 -16.44
C LEU A 298 -10.35 1.62 -16.87
N SER A 299 -11.46 1.09 -17.40
CA SER A 299 -12.63 1.89 -17.77
C SER A 299 -13.22 2.62 -16.55
N GLY A 300 -13.24 1.98 -15.39
CA GLY A 300 -13.65 2.60 -14.13
C GLY A 300 -12.86 3.85 -13.79
N ILE A 301 -11.53 3.76 -13.81
CA ILE A 301 -10.62 4.89 -13.57
C ILE A 301 -10.80 5.98 -14.62
N VAL A 302 -10.92 5.62 -15.90
CA VAL A 302 -11.14 6.58 -17.00
C VAL A 302 -12.45 7.34 -16.81
N LEU A 303 -13.53 6.67 -16.43
CA LEU A 303 -14.81 7.33 -16.16
C LEU A 303 -14.73 8.27 -14.96
N VAL A 304 -14.08 7.86 -13.87
CA VAL A 304 -13.83 8.74 -12.71
C VAL A 304 -13.01 9.97 -13.13
N TRP A 305 -12.00 9.79 -13.98
CA TRP A 305 -11.19 10.91 -14.50
C TRP A 305 -11.98 11.85 -15.42
N LEU A 306 -12.76 11.31 -16.37
CA LEU A 306 -13.59 12.11 -17.29
C LEU A 306 -14.63 12.95 -16.54
N ALA A 307 -15.17 12.42 -15.44
CA ALA A 307 -16.12 13.11 -14.59
C ALA A 307 -15.55 14.32 -13.83
N GLN A 308 -14.22 14.52 -13.84
CA GLN A 308 -13.58 15.69 -13.24
C GLN A 308 -13.62 16.91 -14.16
N PHE A 309 -13.82 16.71 -15.46
CA PHE A 309 -13.96 17.81 -16.39
C PHE A 309 -15.41 18.30 -16.41
N PRO A 310 -15.64 19.62 -16.40
CA PRO A 310 -16.97 20.17 -16.57
C PRO A 310 -17.56 19.66 -17.88
N THR A 311 -18.69 18.96 -17.83
CA THR A 311 -19.48 18.75 -19.04
C THR A 311 -20.00 20.12 -19.45
N ALA A 312 -19.45 20.68 -20.53
CA ALA A 312 -19.95 21.89 -21.16
C ALA A 312 -21.39 21.65 -21.62
N ARG A 313 -22.36 21.92 -20.73
CA ARG A 313 -23.80 22.09 -20.97
C ARG A 313 -24.51 22.21 -19.62
N GLN A 314 -24.65 23.44 -19.14
CA GLN A 314 -25.92 23.92 -18.63
C GLN A 314 -26.14 25.32 -19.23
N PRO A 315 -27.22 25.54 -20.01
CA PRO A 315 -27.61 26.88 -20.44
C PRO A 315 -28.06 27.75 -19.26
#